data_AF-A0A101H5V8-F1
#
_entry.id   AF-A0A101H5V8-F1
#
_cell.length_a   1.000
_cell.length_b   1.000
_cell.length_c   1.000
_cell.angle_alpha   90.00
_cell.angle_beta   90.00
_cell.angle_gamma   90.00
#
_symmetry.space_group_name_H-M   'P 1'
#
loop_
_entity.id
_entity.type
_entity.pdbx_description
1 polymer ?
#
loop_
_entity_poly.entity_id
_entity_poly.type
_entity_poly.pdbx_seq_one_letter_code
_entity_poly.pdbx_strand_id
1 'polypeptide(L)'
;MLKPGSNDKKYYLTFTEDELEELLYHAEELVECFGLNDRIRKYKGKRPIGLYCWDIEALYEVYSHILKSDYEGLYKDKESPCCLAMQSLVNKLKKHMDLAFSDY
;
A
#
# COMPACT_ATOMS: atom_id res chain seq x y z
N MET A 1 -7.45 3.76 -15.04
CA MET A 1 -7.41 2.39 -14.50
C MET A 1 -6.90 1.43 -15.56
N LEU A 2 -5.78 0.76 -15.27
CA LEU A 2 -5.25 -0.30 -16.12
C LEU A 2 -6.29 -1.43 -16.20
N LYS A 3 -6.58 -1.91 -17.41
CA LYS A 3 -7.50 -3.04 -17.58
C LYS A 3 -6.70 -4.34 -17.43
N PRO A 4 -7.06 -5.20 -16.47
CA PRO A 4 -6.41 -6.49 -16.30
C PRO A 4 -6.73 -7.40 -17.50
N GLY A 5 -5.73 -8.13 -17.98
CA GLY A 5 -5.86 -9.24 -18.90
C GLY A 5 -6.45 -10.50 -18.25
N SER A 6 -6.72 -11.52 -19.06
CA SER A 6 -7.37 -12.75 -18.61
C SER A 6 -6.55 -13.60 -17.64
N ASN A 7 -5.23 -13.41 -17.63
CA ASN A 7 -4.29 -14.17 -16.80
C ASN A 7 -3.82 -13.37 -15.57
N ASP A 8 -4.25 -12.11 -15.42
CA ASP A 8 -3.81 -11.28 -14.31
C ASP A 8 -4.46 -11.74 -13.00
N LYS A 9 -3.61 -12.02 -12.02
CA LYS A 9 -4.01 -12.50 -10.71
C LYS A 9 -4.33 -11.34 -9.76
N LYS A 10 -5.35 -11.52 -8.93
CA LYS A 10 -5.60 -10.65 -7.77
C LYS A 10 -5.04 -11.26 -6.51
N TYR A 11 -4.31 -10.46 -5.76
CA TYR A 11 -3.87 -10.75 -4.40
C TYR A 11 -4.78 -10.00 -3.43
N TYR A 12 -5.21 -10.69 -2.38
CA TYR A 12 -6.14 -10.14 -1.40
C TYR A 12 -5.40 -9.77 -0.13
N LEU A 13 -5.43 -8.49 0.23
CA LEU A 13 -4.72 -7.95 1.39
C LEU A 13 -5.71 -7.47 2.45
N THR A 14 -5.37 -7.70 3.71
CA THR A 14 -6.02 -7.12 4.88
C THR A 14 -5.04 -6.28 5.68
N PHE A 15 -5.52 -5.18 6.23
CA PHE A 15 -4.75 -4.22 6.99
C PHE A 15 -5.29 -4.16 8.41
N THR A 16 -4.41 -3.93 9.39
CA THR A 16 -4.83 -3.56 10.75
C THR A 16 -5.45 -2.16 10.73
N GLU A 17 -6.04 -1.73 11.85
CA GLU A 17 -6.60 -0.37 11.95
C GLU A 17 -5.49 0.68 11.76
N ASP A 18 -4.36 0.53 12.46
CA ASP A 18 -3.23 1.48 12.35
C ASP A 18 -2.63 1.51 10.93
N GLU A 19 -2.46 0.35 10.28
CA GLU A 19 -1.98 0.30 8.90
C GLU A 19 -2.97 0.93 7.91
N LEU A 20 -4.27 0.78 8.17
CA LEU A 20 -5.31 1.38 7.34
C LEU A 20 -5.31 2.89 7.48
N GLU A 21 -5.05 3.43 8.67
CA GLU A 21 -4.91 4.88 8.87
C GLU A 21 -3.78 5.45 8.02
N GLU A 22 -2.58 4.84 8.06
CA GLU A 22 -1.45 5.24 7.22
C GLU A 22 -1.75 5.08 5.72
N LEU A 23 -2.39 3.97 5.33
CA LEU A 23 -2.83 3.71 3.95
C LEU A 23 -3.81 4.77 3.43
N LEU A 24 -4.72 5.25 4.27
CA LEU A 24 -5.69 6.27 3.87
C LEU A 24 -5.10 7.68 3.91
N TYR A 25 -4.23 7.97 4.89
CA TYR A 25 -3.59 9.26 5.06
C TYR A 25 -2.76 9.64 3.83
N HIS A 26 -1.97 8.70 3.31
CA HIS A 26 -1.13 8.91 2.11
C HIS A 26 -1.80 8.56 0.79
N ALA A 27 -3.12 8.39 0.76
CA ALA A 27 -3.81 7.99 -0.46
C ALA A 27 -3.73 9.04 -1.59
N GLU A 28 -3.43 10.31 -1.28
CA GLU A 28 -3.23 11.37 -2.27
C GLU A 28 -1.96 11.16 -3.11
N GLU A 29 -0.91 10.58 -2.51
CA GLU A 29 0.38 10.27 -3.15
C GLU A 29 0.27 9.23 -4.28
N LEU A 30 -0.89 8.56 -4.38
CA LEU A 30 -1.20 7.57 -5.41
C LEU A 30 -1.93 8.16 -6.62
N VAL A 31 -2.04 9.49 -6.76
CA VAL A 31 -2.83 10.14 -7.82
C VAL A 31 -2.38 9.74 -9.23
N GLU A 32 -1.08 9.48 -9.40
CA GLU A 32 -0.51 9.05 -10.68
C GLU A 32 -0.71 7.55 -10.96
N CYS A 33 -1.16 6.77 -9.97
CA CYS A 33 -1.30 5.31 -10.06
C CYS A 33 -2.65 4.89 -10.66
N PHE A 34 -3.05 5.49 -11.77
CA PHE A 34 -4.21 5.07 -12.60
C PHE A 34 -5.55 4.87 -11.85
N GLY A 35 -5.85 5.67 -10.82
CA GLY A 35 -7.09 5.57 -10.04
C GLY A 35 -6.99 4.64 -8.82
N LEU A 36 -5.78 4.21 -8.46
CA LEU A 36 -5.51 3.48 -7.22
C LEU A 36 -5.80 4.35 -5.99
N ASN A 37 -5.47 5.64 -6.04
CA ASN A 37 -5.85 6.63 -5.02
C ASN A 37 -7.33 6.56 -4.64
N ASP A 38 -8.25 6.58 -5.62
CA ASP A 38 -9.68 6.53 -5.38
C ASP A 38 -10.14 5.21 -4.78
N ARG A 39 -9.53 4.09 -5.21
CA ARG A 39 -9.81 2.77 -4.67
C ARG A 39 -9.39 2.69 -3.20
N ILE A 40 -8.20 3.22 -2.87
CA ILE A 40 -7.70 3.26 -1.50
C ILE A 40 -8.56 4.17 -0.63
N ARG A 41 -8.87 5.41 -1.04
CA ARG A 41 -9.74 6.32 -0.27
C ARG A 41 -11.13 5.74 0.04
N LYS A 42 -11.68 4.93 -0.85
CA LYS A 42 -13.00 4.27 -0.66
C LYS A 42 -12.91 3.02 0.20
N TYR A 43 -11.73 2.47 0.43
CA TYR A 43 -11.52 1.28 1.22
C TYR A 43 -11.82 1.52 2.70
N LYS A 44 -12.46 0.55 3.36
CA LYS A 44 -12.95 0.66 4.74
C LYS A 44 -12.33 -0.36 5.70
N GLY A 45 -11.35 -1.16 5.27
CA GLY A 45 -10.71 -2.18 6.12
C GLY A 45 -11.54 -3.42 6.45
N LYS A 46 -12.87 -3.40 6.27
CA LYS A 46 -13.77 -4.47 6.72
C LYS A 46 -13.67 -5.80 5.95
N ARG A 47 -13.09 -5.79 4.75
CA ARG A 47 -12.94 -6.96 3.87
C ARG A 47 -11.60 -6.87 3.16
N PRO A 48 -10.98 -7.99 2.77
CA PRO A 48 -9.76 -7.94 1.98
C PRO A 48 -9.94 -7.10 0.71
N ILE A 49 -8.97 -6.24 0.41
CA ILE A 49 -8.91 -5.52 -0.87
C ILE A 49 -8.20 -6.39 -1.91
N GLY A 50 -8.82 -6.57 -3.07
CA GLY A 50 -8.19 -7.24 -4.21
C GLY A 50 -7.32 -6.25 -4.99
N LEU A 51 -6.04 -6.55 -5.09
CA LEU A 51 -5.02 -5.76 -5.76
C LEU A 51 -4.30 -6.61 -6.81
N TYR A 52 -3.97 -6.00 -7.95
CA TYR A 52 -3.11 -6.61 -8.96
C TYR A 52 -1.63 -6.40 -8.62
N CYS A 53 -0.72 -7.13 -9.27
CA CYS A 53 0.72 -7.01 -9.03
C CYS A 53 1.22 -5.56 -9.12
N TRP A 54 0.81 -4.83 -10.18
CA TRP A 54 1.15 -3.41 -10.35
C TRP A 54 0.49 -2.49 -9.30
N ASP A 55 -0.67 -2.85 -8.74
CA ASP A 55 -1.26 -2.09 -7.64
C ASP A 55 -0.39 -2.24 -6.37
N ILE A 56 0.10 -3.45 -6.11
CA ILE A 56 0.93 -3.77 -4.94
C ILE A 56 2.31 -3.13 -5.08
N GLU A 57 2.91 -3.20 -6.26
CA GLU A 57 4.17 -2.54 -6.59
C GLU A 57 4.07 -1.03 -6.37
N ALA A 58 3.04 -0.39 -6.93
CA ALA A 58 2.82 1.04 -6.76
C ALA A 58 2.65 1.43 -5.28
N LEU A 59 1.88 0.66 -4.50
CA LEU A 59 1.75 0.87 -3.06
C LEU A 59 3.10 0.69 -2.36
N TYR A 60 3.86 -0.35 -2.66
CA TYR A 60 5.15 -0.56 -2.00
C TYR A 60 6.13 0.58 -2.30
N GLU A 61 6.28 0.98 -3.56
CA GLU A 61 7.22 2.03 -3.97
C GLU A 61 6.86 3.38 -3.35
N VAL A 62 5.59 3.80 -3.44
CA VAL A 62 5.16 5.08 -2.87
C VAL A 62 5.33 5.10 -1.36
N TYR A 63 4.86 4.08 -0.65
CA TYR A 63 4.87 4.08 0.82
C TYR A 63 6.29 3.86 1.36
N SER A 64 7.11 3.02 0.72
CA SER A 64 8.51 2.88 1.12
C SER A 64 9.29 4.17 0.91
N HIS A 65 8.98 4.93 -0.15
CA HIS A 65 9.57 6.25 -0.37
C HIS A 65 9.15 7.26 0.71
N ILE A 66 7.87 7.31 1.06
CA ILE A 66 7.35 8.18 2.13
C ILE A 66 8.05 7.89 3.45
N LEU A 67 8.10 6.61 3.85
CA LEU A 67 8.74 6.18 5.10
C LEU A 67 10.25 6.49 5.12
N LYS A 68 10.93 6.35 3.97
CA LYS A 68 12.38 6.57 3.86
C LYS A 68 12.75 8.04 3.81
N SER A 69 12.00 8.84 3.05
CA SER A 69 12.23 10.27 2.90
C SER A 69 11.82 11.04 4.15
N ASP A 70 10.76 10.58 4.82
CA ASP A 70 10.18 11.21 6.00
C ASP A 70 10.00 12.72 5.80
N TYR A 71 9.48 13.11 4.63
CA TYR A 71 9.44 14.50 4.19
C TYR A 71 8.57 15.38 5.13
N GLU A 72 7.51 14.83 5.71
CA GLU A 72 6.67 15.50 6.72
C GLU A 72 7.26 15.43 8.14
N GLY A 73 8.29 14.61 8.37
CA GLY A 73 8.89 14.38 9.67
C GLY A 73 8.03 13.57 10.65
N LEU A 74 7.00 12.87 10.16
CA LEU A 74 6.09 12.02 10.96
C LEU A 74 6.76 10.76 11.51
N TYR A 75 7.84 10.31 10.88
CA TYR A 75 8.48 9.02 11.13
C TYR A 75 9.90 9.14 11.73
N LYS A 76 10.22 10.31 12.30
CA LYS A 76 11.50 10.56 12.97
C LYS A 76 11.68 9.70 14.21
N ASP A 77 10.63 9.63 15.01
CA ASP A 77 10.57 8.73 16.16
C ASP A 77 10.22 7.32 15.67
N LYS A 78 11.18 6.40 15.79
CA LYS A 78 11.03 5.02 15.32
C LYS A 78 10.18 4.15 16.25
N GLU A 79 9.90 4.63 17.46
CA GLU A 79 9.04 3.96 18.43
C GLU A 79 7.61 4.53 18.42
N SER A 80 7.36 5.59 17.63
CA SER A 80 6.03 6.17 17.53
C SER A 80 5.04 5.19 16.88
N PRO A 81 3.76 5.19 17.31
CA PRO A 81 2.74 4.32 16.74
C PRO A 81 2.60 4.45 15.22
N CYS A 82 2.62 5.68 14.68
CA CYS A 82 2.55 5.90 13.22
C CYS A 82 3.77 5.35 12.48
N CYS A 83 4.98 5.47 13.04
CA CYS A 83 6.17 4.90 12.42
C CYS A 83 6.14 3.37 12.41
N LEU A 84 5.69 2.75 13.51
CA LEU A 84 5.53 1.30 13.59
C LEU A 84 4.45 0.79 12.63
N ALA A 85 3.31 1.49 12.53
CA ALA A 85 2.23 1.18 11.62
C ALA A 85 2.70 1.26 10.15
N MET A 86 3.37 2.36 9.78
CA MET A 86 3.90 2.56 8.44
C MET A 86 4.98 1.52 8.08
N GLN A 87 5.85 1.16 9.03
CA GLN A 87 6.82 0.07 8.83
C GLN A 87 6.12 -1.28 8.62
N SER A 88 5.08 -1.59 9.40
CA SER A 88 4.29 -2.81 9.23
C SER A 88 3.63 -2.85 7.86
N LEU A 89 3.02 -1.73 7.44
CA LEU A 89 2.40 -1.56 6.13
C LEU A 89 3.40 -1.81 5.00
N VAL A 90 4.55 -1.13 5.01
CA VAL A 90 5.59 -1.28 3.97
C VAL A 90 6.13 -2.71 3.93
N ASN A 91 6.40 -3.33 5.09
CA ASN A 91 6.87 -4.71 5.15
C ASN A 91 5.83 -5.70 4.61
N LYS A 92 4.55 -5.48 4.89
CA LYS A 92 3.45 -6.27 4.36
C LYS A 92 3.35 -6.15 2.85
N LEU A 93 3.39 -4.92 2.32
CA LEU A 93 3.36 -4.66 0.89
C LEU A 93 4.55 -5.31 0.18
N LYS A 94 5.75 -5.22 0.75
CA LYS A 94 6.94 -5.89 0.22
C LYS A 94 6.77 -7.40 0.09
N LYS A 95 6.28 -8.06 1.15
CA LYS A 95 6.01 -9.51 1.10
C LYS A 95 5.02 -9.87 -0.01
N HIS A 96 3.97 -9.08 -0.19
CA HIS A 96 3.00 -9.31 -1.24
C HIS A 96 3.54 -8.99 -2.64
N MET A 97 4.44 -8.01 -2.77
CA MET A 97 5.17 -7.73 -4.00
C MET A 97 6.05 -8.92 -4.37
N ASP A 98 6.90 -9.39 -3.45
CA ASP A 98 7.78 -10.54 -3.69
C ASP A 98 6.97 -11.78 -4.10
N LEU A 99 5.84 -12.04 -3.44
CA LEU A 99 4.91 -13.11 -3.82
C LEU A 99 4.32 -12.89 -5.23
N ALA A 100 3.85 -11.68 -5.53
CA ALA A 100 3.22 -11.36 -6.80
C ALA A 100 4.19 -11.49 -7.99
N PHE A 101 5.46 -11.16 -7.80
CA PHE A 101 6.49 -11.26 -8.82
C PHE A 101 7.17 -12.64 -8.87
N SER A 102 7.08 -13.45 -7.82
CA SER A 102 7.53 -14.86 -7.85
C SER A 102 6.63 -15.76 -8.71
N ASP A 103 5.42 -15.29 -9.01
CA ASP A 103 4.40 -15.98 -9.81
C ASP A 103 4.56 -15.78 -11.33
N TYR A 104 5.54 -14.96 -11.76
CA TYR A 104 5.84 -14.63 -13.17
C TYR A 104 7.03 -15.42 -13.73
#